data_AF-A0A7C9FN20-F1
#
_entry.id   AF-A0A7C9FN20-F1
#
_cell.length_a   1.000
_cell.length_b   1.000
_cell.length_c   1.000
_cell.angle_alpha   90.00
_cell.angle_beta   90.00
_cell.angle_gamma   90.00
#
_symmetry.space_group_name_H-M   'P 1'
#
loop_
_entity.id
_entity.type
_entity.pdbx_description
1 polymer ?
#
loop_
_entity_poly.entity_id
_entity_poly.type
_entity_poly.pdbx_seq_one_letter_code
_entity_poly.pdbx_strand_id
1 'polypeptide(L)'
;FAFLFLFSWAAVVHPFAEHIAYFLLFSIALLTVTFAGMNSLATTTAYLTYIDFMNNMGHCNFEVVPRWVFTIFPPLKYLMYTPSFHSLHHTQFRTNYSLF
;
A
#
# COMPACT_ATOMS: atom_id res chain seq x y z
N PHE A 1 -18.54 -12.45 12.03
CA PHE A 1 -17.66 -11.49 12.74
C PHE A 1 -16.33 -12.12 13.22
N ALA A 2 -15.94 -13.32 12.75
CA ALA A 2 -14.75 -14.05 13.22
C ALA A 2 -13.72 -14.37 12.11
N PHE A 3 -13.82 -13.73 10.94
CA PHE A 3 -12.96 -14.03 9.77
C PHE A 3 -12.02 -12.89 9.37
N LEU A 4 -11.83 -11.89 10.24
CA LEU A 4 -10.99 -10.72 9.99
C LEU A 4 -9.56 -10.83 10.57
N PHE A 5 -9.21 -11.95 11.21
CA PHE A 5 -7.96 -12.08 11.97
C PHE A 5 -6.86 -12.94 11.29
N LEU A 6 -7.03 -13.38 10.04
CA LEU A 6 -6.12 -14.39 9.44
C LEU A 6 -5.36 -13.96 8.17
N PHE A 7 -5.45 -12.71 7.70
CA PHE A 7 -4.82 -12.28 6.43
C PHE A 7 -3.98 -11.00 6.54
N SER A 8 -3.05 -10.93 7.49
CA SER A 8 -1.99 -9.90 7.47
C SER A 8 -0.67 -10.51 7.98
N TRP A 9 -0.06 -11.39 7.19
CA TRP A 9 1.11 -12.16 7.63
C TRP A 9 2.45 -11.50 7.30
N ALA A 10 2.50 -10.39 6.54
CA ALA A 10 3.78 -9.92 5.97
C ALA A 10 4.11 -8.43 6.16
N ALA A 11 3.14 -7.55 6.43
CA ALA A 11 3.37 -6.09 6.46
C ALA A 11 3.78 -5.52 7.84
N VAL A 12 4.40 -6.33 8.70
CA VAL A 12 4.70 -5.96 10.10
C VAL A 12 6.20 -5.72 10.27
N VAL A 13 6.76 -4.73 9.58
CA VAL A 13 8.17 -4.32 9.76
C VAL A 13 8.30 -2.80 9.92
N HIS A 14 7.30 -2.17 10.53
CA HIS A 14 7.35 -0.75 10.88
C HIS A 14 7.54 -0.53 12.39
N PRO A 15 8.07 0.62 12.85
CA PRO A 15 7.98 1.02 14.25
C PRO A 15 6.51 1.00 14.73
N PHE A 16 6.30 0.82 16.04
CA PHE A 16 4.95 0.67 16.62
C PHE A 16 3.99 1.83 16.27
N ALA A 17 4.49 3.06 16.27
CA ALA A 17 3.67 4.24 15.93
C ALA A 17 3.21 4.22 14.46
N GLU A 18 4.07 3.76 13.56
CA GLU A 18 3.77 3.67 12.13
C GLU A 18 2.70 2.60 11.85
N HIS A 19 2.68 1.50 12.64
CA HIS A 19 1.59 0.53 12.58
C HIS A 19 0.22 1.12 12.92
N ILE A 20 0.12 1.95 13.95
CA ILE A 20 -1.15 2.59 14.33
C ILE A 20 -1.61 3.51 13.20
N ALA A 21 -0.69 4.29 12.62
CA ALA A 21 -1.01 5.19 11.51
C ALA A 21 -1.49 4.42 10.27
N TYR A 22 -0.78 3.36 9.87
CA TYR A 22 -1.16 2.50 8.75
C TYR A 22 -2.51 1.83 8.97
N PHE A 23 -2.74 1.27 10.16
CA PHE A 23 -4.01 0.64 10.50
C PHE A 23 -5.17 1.62 10.39
N LEU A 24 -5.05 2.81 10.96
CA LEU A 24 -6.08 3.84 10.87
C LEU A 24 -6.31 4.27 9.42
N LEU A 25 -5.25 4.55 8.67
CA LEU A 25 -5.35 5.03 7.28
C LEU A 25 -6.06 4.01 6.38
N PHE A 26 -5.62 2.75 6.37
CA PHE A 26 -6.22 1.72 5.52
C PHE A 26 -7.60 1.27 6.00
N SER A 27 -7.92 1.43 7.29
CA SER A 27 -9.27 1.13 7.79
C SER A 27 -10.35 2.04 7.17
N ILE A 28 -10.00 3.25 6.73
CA ILE A 28 -10.96 4.24 6.19
C ILE A 28 -11.73 3.65 5.00
N ALA A 29 -11.04 2.99 4.06
CA ALA A 29 -11.68 2.42 2.88
C ALA A 29 -12.66 1.30 3.24
N LEU A 30 -12.25 0.39 4.12
CA LEU A 30 -13.10 -0.71 4.61
C LEU A 30 -14.31 -0.20 5.40
N LEU A 31 -14.11 0.79 6.26
CA LEU A 31 -15.19 1.43 7.01
C LEU A 31 -16.18 2.14 6.08
N THR A 32 -15.67 2.82 5.03
CA THR A 32 -16.52 3.52 4.05
C THR A 32 -17.47 2.56 3.36
N VAL A 33 -16.98 1.45 2.81
CA VAL A 33 -17.85 0.46 2.14
C VAL A 33 -18.77 -0.27 3.12
N THR A 34 -18.34 -0.41 4.38
CA THR A 34 -19.15 -0.99 5.45
C THR A 34 -20.32 -0.08 5.81
N PHE A 35 -20.08 1.21 6.03
CA PHE A 35 -21.12 2.18 6.34
C PHE A 35 -22.06 2.46 5.16
N ALA A 36 -21.56 2.34 3.92
CA ALA A 36 -22.39 2.39 2.72
C ALA A 36 -23.26 1.13 2.52
N GLY A 37 -23.10 0.08 3.35
CA GLY A 37 -23.83 -1.19 3.21
C GLY A 37 -23.39 -2.02 1.99
N MET A 38 -22.23 -1.72 1.40
CA MET A 38 -21.70 -2.34 0.18
C MET A 38 -20.60 -3.36 0.46
N ASN A 39 -20.28 -3.63 1.73
CA ASN A 39 -19.20 -4.53 2.08
C ASN A 39 -19.56 -5.99 1.77
N SER A 40 -18.59 -6.74 1.24
CA SER A 40 -18.69 -8.19 1.00
C SER A 40 -17.40 -8.87 1.41
N LEU A 41 -17.45 -10.19 1.62
CA LEU A 41 -16.25 -10.98 1.91
C LEU A 41 -15.23 -10.86 0.77
N ALA A 42 -15.68 -10.91 -0.49
CA ALA A 42 -14.82 -10.77 -1.65
C ALA A 42 -14.11 -9.41 -1.66
N THR A 43 -14.86 -8.31 -1.44
CA THR A 43 -14.29 -6.95 -1.40
C THR A 43 -13.28 -6.79 -0.27
N THR A 44 -13.61 -7.30 0.93
CA THR A 44 -12.71 -7.22 2.09
C THR A 44 -11.43 -8.02 1.84
N THR A 45 -11.53 -9.26 1.37
CA THR A 45 -10.35 -10.11 1.11
C THR A 45 -9.50 -9.53 -0.01
N ALA A 46 -10.09 -9.09 -1.11
CA ALA A 46 -9.35 -8.49 -2.22
C ALA A 46 -8.60 -7.22 -1.77
N TYR A 47 -9.25 -6.38 -0.97
CA TYR A 47 -8.61 -5.17 -0.43
C TYR A 47 -7.42 -5.52 0.46
N LEU A 48 -7.59 -6.41 1.44
CA LEU A 48 -6.51 -6.82 2.35
C LEU A 48 -5.34 -7.46 1.59
N THR A 49 -5.63 -8.38 0.66
CA THR A 49 -4.60 -8.99 -0.20
C THR A 49 -3.87 -7.94 -1.03
N TYR A 50 -4.58 -6.94 -1.55
CA TYR A 50 -3.96 -5.85 -2.31
C TYR A 50 -3.05 -5.00 -1.43
N ILE A 51 -3.48 -4.60 -0.22
CA ILE A 51 -2.64 -3.87 0.74
C ILE A 51 -1.35 -4.65 1.03
N ASP A 52 -1.48 -5.93 1.38
CA ASP A 52 -0.33 -6.80 1.69
C ASP A 52 0.60 -6.96 0.48
N PHE A 53 0.04 -7.18 -0.71
CA PHE A 53 0.81 -7.33 -1.94
C PHE A 53 1.60 -6.06 -2.25
N MET A 54 0.96 -4.90 -2.18
CA MET A 54 1.60 -3.63 -2.48
C MET A 54 2.70 -3.33 -1.46
N ASN A 55 2.46 -3.53 -0.17
CA ASN A 55 3.49 -3.34 0.85
C ASN A 55 4.71 -4.25 0.61
N ASN A 56 4.49 -5.54 0.33
CA ASN A 56 5.58 -6.46 0.02
C ASN A 56 6.32 -6.10 -1.27
N MET A 57 5.61 -5.62 -2.30
CA MET A 57 6.22 -5.16 -3.54
C MET A 57 7.22 -4.03 -3.25
N GLY A 58 6.85 -3.03 -2.45
CA GLY A 58 7.76 -1.91 -2.17
C GLY A 58 9.08 -2.30 -1.53
N HIS A 59 9.08 -3.38 -0.74
CA HIS A 59 10.24 -3.92 -0.05
C HIS A 59 10.95 -5.05 -0.82
N CYS A 60 10.47 -5.45 -2.01
CA CYS A 60 11.03 -6.60 -2.73
C CYS A 60 12.36 -6.31 -3.45
N ASN A 61 12.84 -5.06 -3.43
CA ASN A 61 14.06 -4.60 -4.11
C ASN A 61 14.13 -4.94 -5.62
N PHE A 62 13.01 -5.31 -6.23
CA PHE A 62 12.93 -5.70 -7.64
C PHE A 62 12.00 -4.77 -8.40
N GLU A 63 12.57 -3.89 -9.22
CA GLU A 63 11.79 -2.91 -9.98
C GLU A 63 11.04 -3.58 -11.15
N VAL A 64 9.71 -3.58 -11.07
CA VAL A 64 8.82 -4.13 -12.11
C VAL A 64 8.56 -3.12 -13.22
N VAL A 65 8.58 -1.81 -12.90
CA VAL A 65 8.21 -0.75 -13.85
C VAL A 65 9.44 -0.23 -14.58
N PRO A 66 9.49 -0.32 -15.92
CA PRO A 66 10.65 0.16 -16.65
C PRO A 66 10.71 1.69 -16.66
N ARG A 67 11.93 2.23 -16.51
CA ARG A 67 12.19 3.68 -16.35
C ARG A 67 11.59 4.57 -17.45
N TRP A 68 11.51 4.07 -18.68
CA TRP A 68 11.00 4.83 -19.83
C TRP A 68 9.55 5.25 -19.66
N VAL A 69 8.75 4.53 -18.87
CA VAL A 69 7.34 4.87 -18.61
C VAL A 69 7.25 6.26 -17.95
N PHE A 70 8.15 6.54 -17.01
CA PHE A 70 8.23 7.85 -16.34
C PHE A 70 8.83 8.95 -17.21
N THR A 71 9.53 8.59 -18.30
CA THR A 71 10.00 9.56 -19.29
C THR A 71 8.87 9.94 -20.25
N ILE A 72 8.05 8.98 -20.68
CA ILE A 72 6.91 9.22 -21.57
C ILE A 72 5.80 9.98 -20.84
N PHE A 73 5.52 9.64 -19.58
CA PHE A 73 4.51 10.31 -18.77
C PHE A 73 5.06 10.72 -17.40
N PRO A 74 5.79 11.85 -17.32
CA PRO A 74 6.42 12.32 -16.08
C PRO A 74 5.49 12.49 -14.86
N PRO A 75 4.21 12.87 -14.99
CA PRO A 75 3.31 12.96 -13.84
C PRO A 75 3.07 11.61 -13.13
N LEU A 76 3.24 10.48 -13.82
CA LEU A 76 3.00 9.14 -13.26
C LEU A 76 3.82 8.87 -12.00
N LYS A 77 5.01 9.47 -11.90
CA LYS A 77 5.91 9.28 -10.76
C LYS A 77 5.34 9.76 -9.42
N TYR A 78 4.28 10.57 -9.44
CA TYR A 78 3.58 11.05 -8.25
C TYR A 78 2.35 10.22 -7.88
N LEU A 79 1.94 9.29 -8.75
CA LEU A 79 0.73 8.49 -8.59
C LEU A 79 1.03 6.99 -8.42
N MET A 80 2.20 6.53 -8.87
CA MET A 80 2.53 5.11 -8.95
C MET A 80 3.56 4.70 -7.90
N TYR A 81 3.13 3.88 -6.94
CA TYR A 81 4.02 3.21 -6.00
C TYR A 81 4.92 2.20 -6.72
N THR A 82 6.24 2.26 -6.45
CA THR A 82 7.23 1.31 -6.96
C THR A 82 8.29 1.00 -5.90
N PRO A 83 8.98 -0.15 -5.99
CA PRO A 83 10.08 -0.50 -5.09
C PRO A 83 11.21 0.56 -5.10
N SER A 84 11.55 1.11 -6.27
CA SER A 84 12.57 2.17 -6.37
C SER A 84 12.13 3.45 -5.67
N PHE A 85 10.87 3.85 -5.81
CA PHE A 85 10.36 5.07 -5.18
C PHE A 85 10.20 4.93 -3.68
N HIS A 86 9.75 3.77 -3.22
CA HIS A 86 9.69 3.44 -1.81
C HIS A 86 11.08 3.50 -1.16
N SER A 87 12.09 2.91 -1.79
CA SER A 87 13.49 3.00 -1.33
C SER A 87 14.05 4.43 -1.37
N LEU A 88 13.74 5.19 -2.42
CA LEU A 88 14.14 6.60 -2.55
C LEU A 88 13.51 7.48 -1.48
N HIS A 89 12.26 7.24 -1.09
CA HIS A 89 11.62 7.99 -0.02
C HIS A 89 12.36 7.82 1.31
N HIS A 90 12.75 6.59 1.66
CA HIS A 90 13.50 6.34 2.90
C HIS A 90 14.91 6.93 2.90
N THR A 91 15.54 7.11 1.73
CA THR A 91 16.88 7.70 1.61
C THR A 91 16.87 9.21 1.38
N GLN A 92 15.85 9.73 0.70
CA GLN A 92 15.62 11.13 0.36
C GLN A 92 14.15 11.49 0.61
N PHE A 93 13.82 11.69 1.89
CA PHE A 93 12.46 11.94 2.40
C PHE A 93 11.65 13.02 1.67
N ARG A 94 12.32 13.97 1.01
CA ARG A 94 11.69 15.05 0.25
C ARG A 94 11.42 14.74 -1.22
N THR A 95 11.69 13.51 -1.63
CA THR A 95 11.50 13.05 -3.00
C THR A 95 10.52 11.90 -3.00
N ASN A 96 9.67 11.89 -4.03
CA ASN A 96 8.68 10.86 -4.30
C ASN A 96 7.73 10.49 -3.14
N TYR A 97 6.53 11.09 -3.18
CA TYR A 97 5.50 10.87 -2.17
C TYR A 97 4.42 9.87 -2.59
N SER A 98 4.60 9.15 -3.71
CA SER A 98 3.65 8.09 -4.08
C SER A 98 3.96 6.83 -3.26
N LEU A 99 3.79 6.97 -1.95
CA LEU A 99 3.88 5.88 -0.99
C LEU A 99 2.54 5.17 -0.92
N PHE A 100 2.62 3.89 -0.64
CA PHE A 100 1.46 3.12 -0.23
C PHE A 100 1.07 3.51 1.19
#